data_AF-A0A6S7JFK3-F1
#
_entry.id   AF-A0A6S7JFK3-F1
#
_cell.length_a   1.000
_cell.length_b   1.000
_cell.length_c   1.000
_cell.angle_alpha   90.00
_cell.angle_beta   90.00
_cell.angle_gamma   90.00
#
_symmetry.space_group_name_H-M   'P 1'
#
loop_
_entity.id
_entity.type
_entity.pdbx_description
1 polymer ?
#
loop_
_entity_poly.entity_id
_entity_poly.type
_entity_poly.pdbx_seq_one_letter_code
_entity_poly.pdbx_strand_id
1 'polypeptide(L)'
;NIVRVFVLRRVHNSQNSLINRAKWEVTGKSNQIGAISAGNAGTANVPTQKVKVHSANGNSIEGLAMVDSGSNKSLIRKEFADKLGLVGESKKMKMYVAGGGIRVEDSAEFDLKISPCYDEDIVFNVRAYSVKKPCQGAKTVSKKAVVRFPHIVRIVEDLHLNGGPVDILLGTDLPEAHRDFKVLAGNPGEPIAKKNIFGWSVLGNLEENSTPGIFAVETIDDITKDQDIKKLIFQDQLGIKPTRYCTCSEKEMRKCVFIRHVRESTRVVDDGRIEVRMPWKPGHPNLPNNRSVAFERMMSKERQLVKKGKLEAFNKEVKALVEREVVIKLKQEEVDPEEPA
;
A
#
# COMPACT_ATOMS: atom_id res chain seq x y z
N ASN A 1 10.82 -5.49 -44.55
CA ASN A 1 11.63 -4.50 -43.80
C ASN A 1 11.15 -4.40 -42.37
N ILE A 2 11.56 -5.37 -41.54
CA ILE A 2 11.14 -5.49 -40.14
C ILE A 2 12.08 -4.69 -39.25
N VAL A 3 11.48 -4.03 -38.26
CA VAL A 3 12.09 -3.02 -37.44
C VAL A 3 12.89 -3.69 -36.32
N ARG A 4 14.22 -3.66 -36.45
CA ARG A 4 15.16 -4.35 -35.56
C ARG A 4 15.45 -3.51 -34.32
N VAL A 5 15.06 -4.06 -33.16
CA VAL A 5 15.46 -3.75 -31.78
C VAL A 5 15.34 -2.28 -31.35
N PHE A 6 14.55 -2.06 -30.30
CA PHE A 6 14.36 -0.75 -29.72
C PHE A 6 14.45 -0.74 -28.18
N VAL A 7 15.13 0.26 -27.60
CA VAL A 7 15.23 0.49 -26.14
C VAL A 7 14.46 1.75 -25.69
N LEU A 8 13.69 1.65 -24.58
CA LEU A 8 12.81 2.70 -24.04
C LEU A 8 13.57 3.92 -23.46
N ARG A 9 13.17 5.15 -23.83
CA ARG A 9 13.64 6.46 -23.33
C ARG A 9 12.75 6.92 -22.18
N ARG A 10 13.39 7.43 -21.12
CA ARG A 10 12.74 8.23 -20.08
C ARG A 10 13.07 9.70 -20.37
N VAL A 11 12.09 10.50 -20.76
CA VAL A 11 12.27 11.94 -21.01
C VAL A 11 12.29 12.67 -19.66
N HIS A 12 13.37 13.40 -19.37
CA HIS A 12 13.42 14.41 -18.30
C HIS A 12 13.37 15.79 -18.96
N ASN A 13 12.31 16.55 -18.68
CA ASN A 13 12.20 17.94 -19.10
C ASN A 13 12.99 18.80 -18.11
N SER A 14 13.99 19.52 -18.63
CA SER A 14 14.81 20.46 -17.90
C SER A 14 14.15 21.83 -17.82
N GLN A 15 13.83 22.31 -16.62
CA GLN A 15 13.90 23.74 -16.31
C GLN A 15 14.47 23.91 -14.90
N ASN A 16 15.73 24.34 -14.87
CA ASN A 16 16.41 24.90 -13.71
C ASN A 16 15.97 26.36 -13.58
N SER A 17 15.61 26.82 -12.37
CA SER A 17 16.16 28.07 -11.81
C SER A 17 15.55 28.38 -10.42
N LEU A 18 16.41 28.97 -9.59
CA LEU A 18 16.11 29.63 -8.30
C LEU A 18 16.04 28.74 -7.06
N ILE A 19 17.23 28.27 -6.67
CA ILE A 19 17.57 27.95 -5.29
C ILE A 19 17.60 29.26 -4.49
N ASN A 20 16.58 29.52 -3.68
CA ASN A 20 16.66 30.50 -2.60
C ASN A 20 16.71 29.77 -1.25
N ARG A 21 17.80 30.06 -0.52
CA ARG A 21 18.07 29.69 0.86
C ARG A 21 16.89 30.07 1.75
N ALA A 22 16.29 29.09 2.39
CA ALA A 22 15.53 29.31 3.62
C ALA A 22 16.09 28.36 4.70
N LYS A 23 16.80 28.94 5.66
CA LYS A 23 17.13 28.29 6.93
C LYS A 23 15.82 28.07 7.68
N TRP A 24 15.55 26.83 8.06
CA TRP A 24 14.48 26.52 9.01
C TRP A 24 15.07 25.69 10.13
N GLU A 25 15.02 26.23 11.35
CA GLU A 25 15.28 25.50 12.58
C GLU A 25 14.27 24.38 12.73
N VAL A 26 14.75 23.15 12.95
CA VAL A 26 13.90 21.98 13.15
C VAL A 26 13.85 21.69 14.65
N THR A 27 12.71 22.01 15.27
CA THR A 27 12.34 21.42 16.55
C THR A 27 11.79 20.02 16.27
N GLY A 28 12.49 18.99 16.75
CA GLY A 28 12.13 17.59 16.53
C GLY A 28 10.84 17.21 17.23
N LYS A 29 9.83 16.76 16.47
CA LYS A 29 8.69 16.00 16.98
C LYS A 29 8.39 14.82 16.07
N SER A 30 8.26 13.64 16.66
CA SER A 30 7.89 12.38 16.01
C SER A 30 6.48 12.48 15.42
N ASN A 31 6.34 12.28 14.11
CA ASN A 31 5.04 12.26 13.45
C ASN A 31 4.52 10.80 13.36
N GLN A 32 3.33 10.55 13.90
CA GLN A 32 2.60 9.28 13.80
C GLN A 32 1.54 9.39 12.70
N ILE A 33 1.36 8.36 11.86
CA ILE A 33 0.43 8.35 10.71
C ILE A 33 -0.60 7.24 10.94
N GLY A 34 -1.86 7.61 11.13
CA GLY A 34 -2.99 6.66 11.22
C GLY A 34 -4.06 7.02 10.19
N ALA A 35 -4.38 6.10 9.28
CA ALA A 35 -5.40 6.30 8.27
C ALA A 35 -6.81 6.22 8.91
N ILE A 36 -7.33 7.37 9.35
CA ILE A 36 -8.78 7.46 9.64
C ILE A 36 -9.50 7.53 8.29
N SER A 37 -10.42 6.60 8.03
CA SER A 37 -11.32 6.71 6.88
C SER A 37 -12.19 7.97 7.04
N ALA A 38 -11.99 8.97 6.19
CA ALA A 38 -12.89 10.11 6.05
C ALA A 38 -13.81 9.90 4.82
N GLY A 39 -15.08 10.27 4.96
CA GLY A 39 -15.99 10.46 3.82
C GLY A 39 -17.17 9.49 3.75
N ASN A 40 -18.37 10.05 3.59
CA ASN A 40 -19.65 9.35 3.44
C ASN A 40 -19.79 8.70 2.04
N ALA A 41 -20.78 7.80 1.92
CA ALA A 41 -21.35 7.25 0.68
C ALA A 41 -20.58 6.12 -0.06
N GLY A 42 -19.91 5.22 0.67
CA GLY A 42 -19.55 3.89 0.16
C GLY A 42 -20.52 2.81 0.64
N THR A 43 -20.98 1.94 -0.26
CA THR A 43 -21.74 0.72 0.10
C THR A 43 -20.87 -0.39 0.67
N ALA A 44 -19.55 -0.23 0.63
CA ALA A 44 -18.59 -1.21 1.17
C ALA A 44 -18.76 -1.38 2.68
N ASN A 45 -18.90 -2.64 3.11
CA ASN A 45 -19.01 -2.97 4.52
C ASN A 45 -17.66 -2.78 5.22
N VAL A 46 -17.69 -2.32 6.48
CA VAL A 46 -16.48 -2.26 7.30
C VAL A 46 -16.20 -3.67 7.81
N PRO A 47 -15.06 -4.29 7.45
CA PRO A 47 -14.75 -5.64 7.88
C PRO A 47 -14.49 -5.63 9.38
N THR A 48 -15.43 -6.18 10.14
CA THR A 48 -15.38 -6.18 11.60
C THR A 48 -15.52 -7.59 12.17
N GLN A 49 -14.99 -7.75 13.37
CA GLN A 49 -14.98 -8.99 14.13
C GLN A 49 -15.18 -8.65 15.62
N LYS A 50 -15.76 -9.57 16.38
CA LYS A 50 -15.87 -9.40 17.83
C LYS A 50 -14.53 -9.69 18.50
N VAL A 51 -14.18 -8.86 19.46
CA VAL A 51 -13.07 -9.09 20.38
C VAL A 51 -13.54 -8.85 21.80
N LYS A 52 -12.87 -9.49 22.76
CA LYS A 52 -13.10 -9.27 24.18
C LYS A 52 -11.96 -8.41 24.73
N VAL A 53 -12.31 -7.28 25.36
CA VAL A 53 -11.36 -6.36 26.00
C VAL A 53 -11.49 -6.47 27.49
N HIS A 54 -10.35 -6.62 28.15
CA HIS A 54 -10.27 -6.83 29.59
C HIS A 54 -9.91 -5.52 30.30
N SER A 55 -10.67 -5.21 31.33
CA SER A 55 -10.41 -4.13 32.28
C SER A 55 -9.39 -4.58 33.34
N ALA A 56 -8.73 -3.61 33.98
CA ALA A 56 -7.78 -3.87 35.06
C ALA A 56 -8.41 -4.61 36.26
N ASN A 57 -9.73 -4.48 36.44
CA ASN A 57 -10.48 -5.10 37.52
C ASN A 57 -10.89 -6.56 37.25
N GLY A 58 -10.43 -7.14 36.13
CA GLY A 58 -10.78 -8.52 35.72
C GLY A 58 -12.12 -8.65 34.99
N ASN A 59 -12.88 -7.56 34.84
CA ASN A 59 -14.09 -7.53 34.01
C ASN A 59 -13.71 -7.49 32.52
N SER A 60 -14.56 -8.05 31.66
CA SER A 60 -14.38 -7.97 30.21
C SER A 60 -15.65 -7.54 29.49
N ILE A 61 -15.48 -6.81 28.39
CA ILE A 61 -16.59 -6.37 27.53
C ILE A 61 -16.27 -6.75 26.08
N GLU A 62 -17.27 -7.27 25.36
CA GLU A 62 -17.16 -7.50 23.93
C GLU A 62 -17.26 -6.17 23.17
N GLY A 63 -16.31 -5.94 22.26
CA GLY A 63 -16.28 -4.78 21.39
C GLY A 63 -16.18 -5.18 19.93
N LEU A 64 -16.63 -4.29 19.05
CA LEU A 64 -16.46 -4.46 17.61
C LEU A 64 -15.08 -3.95 17.18
N ALA A 65 -14.25 -4.83 16.64
CA ALA A 65 -12.92 -4.50 16.16
C ALA A 65 -12.82 -4.49 14.64
N MET A 66 -12.05 -3.54 14.11
CA MET A 66 -11.58 -3.51 12.72
C MET A 66 -10.06 -3.62 12.71
N VAL A 67 -9.50 -4.42 11.80
CA VAL A 67 -8.05 -4.48 11.56
C VAL A 67 -7.70 -3.55 10.41
N ASP A 68 -6.75 -2.65 10.63
CA ASP A 68 -6.36 -1.63 9.66
C ASP A 68 -4.84 -1.53 9.49
N SER A 69 -4.33 -2.02 8.36
CA SER A 69 -2.91 -1.95 8.01
C SER A 69 -2.44 -0.54 7.65
N GLY A 70 -3.37 0.39 7.38
CA GLY A 70 -3.08 1.81 7.13
C GLY A 70 -2.86 2.62 8.42
N SER A 71 -3.08 2.01 9.58
CA SER A 71 -2.90 2.66 10.88
C SER A 71 -1.72 2.08 11.62
N ASN A 72 -0.77 2.94 11.99
CA ASN A 72 0.42 2.52 12.73
C ASN A 72 0.17 2.34 14.24
N LYS A 73 -0.96 2.83 14.74
CA LYS A 73 -1.39 2.79 16.14
C LYS A 73 -2.80 2.25 16.24
N SER A 74 -3.06 1.49 17.29
CA SER A 74 -4.40 1.06 17.66
C SER A 74 -5.18 2.19 18.32
N LEU A 75 -6.48 2.26 18.05
CA LEU A 75 -7.39 3.29 18.55
C LEU A 75 -8.57 2.65 19.28
N ILE A 76 -9.04 3.30 20.35
CA ILE A 76 -10.22 2.88 21.11
C ILE A 76 -11.27 4.00 21.12
N ARG A 77 -12.54 3.65 21.01
CA ARG A 77 -13.64 4.61 21.09
C ARG A 77 -13.78 5.10 22.53
N LYS A 78 -13.81 6.42 22.75
CA LYS A 78 -13.90 7.04 24.10
C LYS A 78 -15.02 6.45 24.95
N GLU A 79 -16.25 6.43 24.41
CA GLU A 79 -17.41 5.87 25.11
C GLU A 79 -17.22 4.38 25.49
N PHE A 80 -16.45 3.62 24.71
CA PHE A 80 -16.16 2.22 25.01
C PHE A 80 -15.11 2.08 26.11
N ALA A 81 -14.07 2.92 26.08
CA ALA A 81 -13.08 3.02 27.16
C ALA A 81 -13.73 3.43 28.51
N ASP A 82 -14.64 4.40 28.47
CA ASP A 82 -15.39 4.86 29.66
C ASP A 82 -16.28 3.74 30.23
N LYS A 83 -16.97 2.99 29.36
CA LYS A 83 -17.78 1.82 29.76
C LYS A 83 -16.96 0.70 30.41
N LEU A 84 -15.72 0.49 29.95
CA LEU A 84 -14.77 -0.46 30.54
C LEU A 84 -14.14 0.06 31.85
N GLY A 85 -14.37 1.33 32.20
CA GLY A 85 -13.75 1.99 33.36
C GLY A 85 -12.24 2.11 33.23
N LEU A 86 -11.72 2.26 32.01
CA LEU A 86 -10.27 2.36 31.79
C LEU A 86 -9.75 3.71 32.29
N VAL A 87 -8.62 3.67 32.99
CA VAL A 87 -7.88 4.86 33.41
C VAL A 87 -6.60 4.93 32.61
N GLY A 88 -6.40 6.03 31.89
CA GLY A 88 -5.27 6.21 30.97
C GLY A 88 -4.61 7.57 31.13
N GLU A 89 -3.40 7.70 30.59
CA GLU A 89 -2.64 8.95 30.63
C GLU A 89 -3.20 9.94 29.58
N SER A 90 -3.61 11.13 30.01
CA SER A 90 -4.12 12.17 29.10
C SER A 90 -3.03 12.66 28.14
N LYS A 91 -3.34 12.63 26.84
CA LYS A 91 -2.45 13.05 25.75
C LYS A 91 -3.22 13.87 24.71
N LYS A 92 -2.52 14.67 23.92
CA LYS A 92 -3.07 15.21 22.67
C LYS A 92 -2.60 14.37 21.51
N MET A 93 -3.53 13.81 20.75
CA MET A 93 -3.20 13.02 19.58
C MET A 93 -3.40 13.84 18.31
N LYS A 94 -2.37 13.83 17.46
CA LYS A 94 -2.38 14.42 16.12
C LYS A 94 -2.38 13.31 15.09
N MET A 95 -3.45 13.19 14.34
CA MET A 95 -3.71 12.13 13.37
C MET A 95 -3.66 12.72 11.96
N TYR A 96 -3.07 11.97 11.04
CA TYR A 96 -2.95 12.34 9.62
C TYR A 96 -3.91 11.49 8.82
N VAL A 97 -4.97 12.11 8.34
CA VAL A 97 -6.09 11.45 7.67
C VAL A 97 -5.73 11.20 6.21
N ALA A 98 -6.26 10.11 5.64
CA ALA A 98 -6.21 9.89 4.20
C ALA A 98 -6.75 11.14 3.45
N GLY A 99 -6.03 11.61 2.42
CA GLY A 99 -6.31 12.88 1.73
C GLY A 99 -5.46 14.08 2.18
N GLY A 100 -4.65 13.92 3.25
CA GLY A 100 -3.69 14.94 3.71
C GLY A 100 -4.22 15.89 4.79
N GLY A 101 -5.41 15.61 5.34
CA GLY A 101 -5.96 16.33 6.47
C GLY A 101 -5.24 16.01 7.78
N ILE A 102 -5.29 16.93 8.73
CA ILE A 102 -4.76 16.74 10.08
C ILE A 102 -5.92 16.89 11.06
N ARG A 103 -6.12 15.87 11.91
CA ARG A 103 -7.09 15.91 13.01
C ARG A 103 -6.34 15.92 14.33
N VAL A 104 -6.63 16.89 15.18
CA VAL A 104 -6.09 16.94 16.54
C VAL A 104 -7.23 16.72 17.51
N GLU A 105 -7.05 15.82 18.47
CA GLU A 105 -8.04 15.51 19.48
C GLU A 105 -7.37 15.24 20.83
N ASP A 106 -8.02 15.63 21.92
CA ASP A 106 -7.67 15.14 23.25
C ASP A 106 -7.89 13.63 23.29
N SER A 107 -6.95 12.90 23.85
CA SER A 107 -6.87 11.45 23.82
C SER A 107 -6.34 10.97 25.17
N ALA A 108 -6.46 9.69 25.44
CA ALA A 108 -5.77 9.04 26.54
C ALA A 108 -5.11 7.76 26.01
N GLU A 109 -3.92 7.47 26.52
CA GLU A 109 -3.19 6.24 26.22
C GLU A 109 -3.55 5.15 27.23
N PHE A 110 -3.84 3.96 26.72
CA PHE A 110 -4.19 2.79 27.52
C PHE A 110 -3.38 1.58 27.09
N ASP A 111 -2.96 0.78 28.07
CA ASP A 111 -2.50 -0.59 27.84
C ASP A 111 -3.70 -1.53 27.91
N LEU A 112 -4.21 -1.94 26.74
CA LEU A 112 -5.35 -2.83 26.63
C LEU A 112 -4.90 -4.29 26.65
N LYS A 113 -5.68 -5.14 27.33
CA LYS A 113 -5.63 -6.59 27.16
C LYS A 113 -6.80 -7.03 26.28
N ILE A 114 -6.50 -7.67 25.16
CA ILE A 114 -7.50 -8.07 24.16
C ILE A 114 -7.36 -9.58 23.88
N SER A 115 -8.49 -10.26 23.74
CA SER A 115 -8.55 -11.71 23.44
C SER A 115 -9.64 -12.01 22.40
N PRO A 116 -9.55 -13.15 21.69
CA PRO A 116 -10.68 -13.67 20.93
C PRO A 116 -11.85 -14.01 21.86
N CYS A 117 -13.08 -13.89 21.36
CA CYS A 117 -14.27 -14.24 22.14
C CYS A 117 -14.42 -15.74 22.42
N TYR A 118 -13.70 -16.60 21.68
CA TYR A 118 -13.79 -18.05 21.77
C TYR A 118 -12.70 -18.70 22.64
N ASP A 119 -11.65 -17.95 23.00
CA ASP A 119 -10.53 -18.45 23.81
C ASP A 119 -9.90 -17.27 24.58
N GLU A 120 -10.20 -17.21 25.88
CA GLU A 120 -9.73 -16.12 26.74
C GLU A 120 -8.28 -16.29 27.21
N ASP A 121 -7.68 -17.49 27.04
CA ASP A 121 -6.29 -17.75 27.39
C ASP A 121 -5.33 -17.09 26.39
N ILE A 122 -5.81 -16.80 25.17
CA ILE A 122 -5.09 -16.05 24.15
C ILE A 122 -5.23 -14.54 24.43
N VAL A 123 -4.24 -13.97 25.10
CA VAL A 123 -4.23 -12.55 25.46
C VAL A 123 -3.13 -11.77 24.75
N PHE A 124 -3.52 -10.65 24.15
CA PHE A 124 -2.62 -9.66 23.53
C PHE A 124 -2.62 -8.36 24.34
N ASN A 125 -1.44 -7.80 24.55
CA ASN A 125 -1.29 -6.45 25.11
C ASN A 125 -1.13 -5.46 23.96
N VAL A 126 -1.99 -4.44 23.93
CA VAL A 126 -2.04 -3.44 22.85
C VAL A 126 -2.10 -2.06 23.45
N ARG A 127 -1.19 -1.18 23.03
CA ARG A 127 -1.30 0.25 23.35
C ARG A 127 -2.29 0.91 22.43
N ALA A 128 -3.35 1.48 23.00
CA ALA A 128 -4.38 2.16 22.24
C ALA A 128 -4.60 3.59 22.72
N TYR A 129 -5.03 4.44 21.78
CA TYR A 129 -5.32 5.85 22.03
C TYR A 129 -6.81 6.12 21.87
N SER A 130 -7.41 6.83 22.83
CA SER A 130 -8.85 7.12 22.74
C SER A 130 -9.18 8.21 21.73
N VAL A 131 -10.24 7.97 20.96
CA VAL A 131 -10.80 8.92 19.98
C VAL A 131 -12.32 8.86 20.01
N LYS A 132 -13.00 9.93 19.61
CA LYS A 132 -14.47 9.94 19.47
C LYS A 132 -14.98 8.85 18.52
N LYS A 133 -14.30 8.65 17.39
CA LYS A 133 -14.72 7.75 16.32
C LYS A 133 -13.48 7.20 15.61
N PRO A 134 -13.09 5.93 15.87
CA PRO A 134 -11.92 5.30 15.22
C PRO A 134 -12.07 5.25 13.69
N CYS A 135 -13.23 4.80 13.21
CA CYS A 135 -13.59 4.76 11.80
C CYS A 135 -15.12 4.82 11.62
N GLN A 136 -15.60 4.66 10.39
CA GLN A 136 -17.03 4.52 10.13
C GLN A 136 -17.59 3.26 10.81
N GLY A 137 -18.82 3.36 11.35
CA GLY A 137 -19.48 2.19 11.94
C GLY A 137 -19.78 1.12 10.88
N ALA A 138 -19.75 -0.14 11.29
CA ALA A 138 -20.14 -1.26 10.45
C ALA A 138 -21.66 -1.25 10.21
N LYS A 139 -22.07 -1.69 9.02
CA LYS A 139 -23.49 -1.84 8.68
C LYS A 139 -23.96 -3.23 9.09
N THR A 140 -25.21 -3.32 9.54
CA THR A 140 -25.84 -4.62 9.77
C THR A 140 -26.10 -5.30 8.43
N VAL A 141 -25.57 -6.50 8.27
CA VAL A 141 -25.77 -7.32 7.07
C VAL A 141 -26.74 -8.44 7.38
N SER A 142 -27.74 -8.65 6.54
CA SER A 142 -28.66 -9.78 6.73
C SER A 142 -27.97 -11.10 6.41
N LYS A 143 -28.28 -12.17 7.16
CA LYS A 143 -27.81 -13.54 6.81
C LYS A 143 -28.12 -13.91 5.35
N LYS A 144 -29.30 -13.50 4.85
CA LYS A 144 -29.72 -13.69 3.45
C LYS A 144 -28.76 -13.10 2.42
N ALA A 145 -28.14 -11.96 2.74
CA ALA A 145 -27.15 -11.30 1.88
C ALA A 145 -25.82 -12.07 1.80
N VAL A 146 -25.50 -12.87 2.84
CA VAL A 146 -24.23 -13.63 2.91
C VAL A 146 -24.38 -15.02 2.31
N VAL A 147 -25.50 -15.71 2.56
CA VAL A 147 -25.70 -17.11 2.13
C VAL A 147 -25.71 -17.32 0.61
N ARG A 148 -25.89 -16.25 -0.18
CA ARG A 148 -25.79 -16.29 -1.65
C ARG A 148 -24.38 -16.59 -2.15
N PHE A 149 -23.36 -16.39 -1.32
CA PHE A 149 -21.96 -16.62 -1.67
C PHE A 149 -21.54 -18.03 -1.22
N PRO A 150 -21.39 -19.00 -2.15
CA PRO A 150 -21.16 -20.40 -1.79
C PRO A 150 -19.87 -20.65 -1.00
N HIS A 151 -18.87 -19.78 -1.16
CA HIS A 151 -17.61 -19.83 -0.42
C HIS A 151 -17.73 -19.29 1.01
N ILE A 152 -18.71 -18.44 1.31
CA ILE A 152 -18.89 -17.81 2.64
C ILE A 152 -20.00 -18.50 3.44
N VAL A 153 -21.00 -19.11 2.79
CA VAL A 153 -22.15 -19.74 3.48
C VAL A 153 -21.75 -20.71 4.59
N ARG A 154 -20.59 -21.39 4.46
CA ARG A 154 -20.08 -22.36 5.43
C ARG A 154 -19.63 -21.74 6.77
N ILE A 155 -19.40 -20.43 6.81
CA ILE A 155 -18.93 -19.70 7.99
C ILE A 155 -19.95 -18.68 8.49
N VAL A 156 -21.19 -18.70 7.98
CA VAL A 156 -22.20 -17.66 8.27
C VAL A 156 -22.54 -17.55 9.76
N GLU A 157 -22.47 -18.67 10.49
CA GLU A 157 -22.71 -18.69 11.95
C GLU A 157 -21.52 -18.18 12.76
N ASP A 158 -20.31 -18.21 12.19
CA ASP A 158 -19.10 -17.67 12.82
C ASP A 158 -18.92 -16.17 12.54
N LEU A 159 -19.74 -15.58 11.67
CA LEU A 159 -19.63 -14.17 11.27
C LEU A 159 -20.40 -13.26 12.22
N HIS A 160 -19.77 -12.14 12.56
CA HIS A 160 -20.49 -11.03 13.19
C HIS A 160 -21.14 -10.16 12.12
N LEU A 161 -22.46 -10.28 11.99
CA LEU A 161 -23.23 -9.57 10.95
C LEU A 161 -24.00 -8.35 11.48
N ASN A 162 -24.04 -8.17 12.80
CA ASN A 162 -24.68 -6.99 13.39
C ASN A 162 -23.74 -5.79 13.21
N GLY A 163 -24.31 -4.70 12.72
CA GLY A 163 -23.60 -3.44 12.59
C GLY A 163 -23.45 -2.74 13.93
N GLY A 164 -22.76 -1.61 13.91
CA GLY A 164 -22.54 -0.81 15.10
C GLY A 164 -21.32 0.09 14.98
N PRO A 165 -21.14 0.99 15.95
CA PRO A 165 -19.90 1.74 16.06
C PRO A 165 -18.72 0.80 16.27
N VAL A 166 -17.61 1.04 15.56
CA VAL A 166 -16.35 0.34 15.80
C VAL A 166 -15.77 0.83 17.12
N ASP A 167 -15.54 -0.10 18.04
CA ASP A 167 -15.02 0.17 19.37
C ASP A 167 -13.50 0.21 19.38
N ILE A 168 -12.87 -0.65 18.57
CA ILE A 168 -11.42 -0.75 18.48
C ILE A 168 -10.98 -0.81 17.02
N LEU A 169 -9.97 -0.02 16.67
CA LEU A 169 -9.23 -0.17 15.43
C LEU A 169 -7.84 -0.71 15.79
N LEU A 170 -7.51 -1.88 15.27
CA LEU A 170 -6.23 -2.56 15.49
C LEU A 170 -5.26 -2.18 14.38
N GLY A 171 -4.24 -1.40 14.74
CA GLY A 171 -3.18 -0.97 13.84
C GLY A 171 -2.08 -2.02 13.65
N THR A 172 -1.01 -1.64 12.96
CA THR A 172 0.16 -2.49 12.73
C THR A 172 1.02 -2.70 13.99
N ASP A 173 0.67 -2.07 15.10
CA ASP A 173 1.25 -2.30 16.42
C ASP A 173 0.77 -3.59 17.09
N LEU A 174 -0.22 -4.28 16.49
CA LEU A 174 -0.57 -5.67 16.79
C LEU A 174 -0.46 -6.54 15.52
N PRO A 175 0.76 -6.97 15.12
CA PRO A 175 0.97 -7.70 13.86
C PRO A 175 0.21 -9.03 13.78
N GLU A 176 -0.07 -9.68 14.91
CA GLU A 176 -0.83 -10.93 14.99
C GLU A 176 -2.26 -10.79 14.43
N ALA A 177 -2.86 -9.60 14.55
CA ALA A 177 -4.19 -9.32 14.02
C ALA A 177 -4.23 -9.30 12.47
N HIS A 178 -3.09 -9.00 11.83
CA HIS A 178 -2.95 -8.89 10.37
C HIS A 178 -2.60 -10.22 9.71
N ARG A 179 -2.33 -11.27 10.50
CA ARG A 179 -2.02 -12.59 9.96
C ARG A 179 -3.31 -13.35 9.67
N ASP A 180 -3.63 -13.46 8.39
CA ASP A 180 -4.70 -14.33 7.91
C ASP A 180 -4.27 -15.80 7.95
N PHE A 181 -5.01 -16.64 8.67
CA PHE A 181 -4.82 -18.11 8.70
C PHE A 181 -5.60 -18.81 7.59
N LYS A 182 -6.72 -18.23 7.17
CA LYS A 182 -7.57 -18.79 6.12
C LYS A 182 -8.25 -17.67 5.35
N VAL A 183 -8.31 -17.82 4.03
CA VAL A 183 -8.98 -16.90 3.13
C VAL A 183 -9.96 -17.71 2.28
N LEU A 184 -11.21 -17.27 2.22
CA LEU A 184 -12.26 -17.82 1.38
C LEU A 184 -12.61 -16.76 0.33
N ALA A 185 -12.26 -17.02 -0.92
CA ALA A 185 -12.52 -16.15 -2.05
C ALA A 185 -13.41 -16.86 -3.07
N GLY A 186 -14.30 -16.09 -3.70
CA GLY A 186 -15.16 -16.53 -4.80
C GLY A 186 -14.65 -16.02 -6.14
N ASN A 187 -15.57 -15.66 -7.02
CA ASN A 187 -15.23 -15.08 -8.32
C ASN A 187 -14.67 -13.65 -8.18
N PRO A 188 -13.96 -13.13 -9.20
CA PRO A 188 -13.53 -11.73 -9.21
C PRO A 188 -14.69 -10.76 -8.95
N GLY A 189 -14.52 -9.87 -7.97
CA GLY A 189 -15.53 -8.90 -7.57
C GLY A 189 -16.48 -9.38 -6.45
N GLU A 190 -16.47 -10.66 -6.11
CA GLU A 190 -17.20 -11.19 -4.96
C GLU A 190 -16.47 -10.89 -3.63
N PRO A 191 -17.20 -10.84 -2.50
CA PRO A 191 -16.62 -10.64 -1.19
C PRO A 191 -15.63 -11.74 -0.81
N ILE A 192 -14.64 -11.37 0.00
CA ILE A 192 -13.59 -12.25 0.50
C ILE A 192 -13.72 -12.34 2.02
N ALA A 193 -13.87 -13.56 2.54
CA ALA A 193 -13.83 -13.78 3.98
C ALA A 193 -12.41 -14.15 4.42
N LYS A 194 -11.95 -13.55 5.51
CA LYS A 194 -10.63 -13.76 6.08
C LYS A 194 -10.74 -14.15 7.55
N LYS A 195 -9.99 -15.18 7.96
CA LYS A 195 -9.86 -15.61 9.35
C LYS A 195 -8.49 -15.20 9.88
N ASN A 196 -8.46 -14.43 10.95
CA ASN A 196 -7.26 -14.16 11.74
C ASN A 196 -7.42 -14.77 13.15
N ILE A 197 -6.56 -14.34 14.08
CA ILE A 197 -6.59 -14.81 15.47
C ILE A 197 -7.86 -14.45 16.24
N PHE A 198 -8.56 -13.37 15.89
CA PHE A 198 -9.75 -12.94 16.60
C PHE A 198 -11.04 -13.51 16.01
N GLY A 199 -11.05 -13.87 14.74
CA GLY A 199 -12.20 -14.50 14.11
C GLY A 199 -12.27 -14.25 12.61
N TRP A 200 -13.49 -14.37 12.07
CA TRP A 200 -13.79 -14.10 10.68
C TRP A 200 -14.23 -12.66 10.46
N SER A 201 -13.74 -12.06 9.38
CA SER A 201 -14.22 -10.79 8.84
C SER A 201 -14.45 -10.92 7.34
N VAL A 202 -15.32 -10.08 6.76
CA VAL A 202 -15.65 -10.12 5.33
C VAL A 202 -15.36 -8.78 4.69
N LEU A 203 -14.54 -8.81 3.65
CA LEU A 203 -14.21 -7.65 2.81
C LEU A 203 -15.02 -7.70 1.53
N GLY A 204 -15.42 -6.52 1.05
CA GLY A 204 -16.19 -6.37 -0.17
C GLY A 204 -17.67 -6.11 0.09
N ASN A 205 -18.42 -6.03 -1.00
CA ASN A 205 -19.82 -5.68 -0.94
C ASN A 205 -20.68 -6.93 -0.76
N LEU A 206 -21.60 -6.88 0.22
CA LEU A 206 -22.53 -7.96 0.52
C LEU A 206 -23.96 -7.64 0.03
N GLU A 207 -24.24 -6.41 -0.40
CA GLU A 207 -25.58 -5.98 -0.82
C GLU A 207 -25.72 -5.85 -2.34
N GLU A 208 -26.84 -6.33 -2.88
CA GLU A 208 -27.20 -6.27 -4.32
C GLU A 208 -27.56 -4.85 -4.78
N ASN A 209 -28.13 -4.02 -3.89
CA ASN A 209 -28.66 -2.70 -4.22
C ASN A 209 -27.61 -1.59 -4.21
N SER A 210 -26.34 -1.96 -4.24
CA SER A 210 -25.32 -1.00 -4.59
C SER A 210 -25.45 -0.75 -6.08
N THR A 211 -26.19 0.29 -6.45
CA THR A 211 -25.87 0.96 -7.71
C THR A 211 -24.36 1.14 -7.74
N PRO A 212 -23.70 0.95 -8.89
CA PRO A 212 -22.34 1.44 -9.06
C PRO A 212 -22.42 2.96 -8.97
N GLY A 213 -22.55 3.47 -7.75
CA GLY A 213 -22.29 4.84 -7.43
C GLY A 213 -20.88 5.06 -7.92
N ILE A 214 -20.73 6.03 -8.81
CA ILE A 214 -19.44 6.63 -9.10
C ILE A 214 -18.79 6.81 -7.73
N PHE A 215 -17.67 6.13 -7.50
CA PHE A 215 -16.83 6.36 -6.33
C PHE A 215 -16.27 7.77 -6.50
N ALA A 216 -17.09 8.78 -6.19
CA ALA A 216 -16.61 10.07 -5.85
C ALA A 216 -15.97 9.87 -4.47
N VAL A 217 -14.64 9.75 -4.46
CA VAL A 217 -13.93 10.41 -3.39
C VAL A 217 -14.42 11.85 -3.50
N GLU A 218 -15.31 12.27 -2.60
CA GLU A 218 -15.54 13.70 -2.38
C GLU A 218 -14.23 14.26 -1.85
N THR A 219 -13.28 14.51 -2.76
CA THR A 219 -12.38 15.64 -2.62
C THR A 219 -13.30 16.85 -2.71
N ILE A 220 -13.79 17.29 -1.55
CA ILE A 220 -14.10 18.69 -1.34
C ILE A 220 -12.76 19.40 -1.50
N ASP A 221 -12.44 19.73 -2.74
CA ASP A 221 -12.08 21.05 -3.21
C ASP A 221 -11.40 20.92 -4.57
N ASP A 222 -11.78 21.85 -5.43
CA ASP A 222 -11.39 22.08 -6.82
C ASP A 222 -9.87 22.33 -6.95
N ILE A 223 -9.06 21.33 -6.67
CA ILE A 223 -7.61 21.44 -6.72
C ILE A 223 -7.13 20.61 -7.92
N THR A 224 -6.92 21.32 -9.03
CA THR A 224 -6.20 20.92 -10.25
C THR A 224 -5.47 19.58 -10.17
N LYS A 225 -5.78 18.67 -11.11
CA LYS A 225 -5.21 17.31 -11.30
C LYS A 225 -3.68 17.22 -11.11
N ASP A 226 -2.95 18.31 -11.33
CA ASP A 226 -1.52 18.44 -11.08
C ASP A 226 -1.12 18.32 -9.60
N GLN A 227 -1.93 18.84 -8.67
CA GLN A 227 -1.65 18.72 -7.23
C GLN A 227 -1.91 17.31 -6.72
N ASP A 228 -2.90 16.60 -7.25
CA ASP A 228 -3.17 15.20 -6.91
C ASP A 228 -2.09 14.26 -7.44
N ILE A 229 -1.59 14.50 -8.66
CA ILE A 229 -0.41 13.78 -9.17
C ILE A 229 0.81 14.09 -8.30
N LYS A 230 1.02 15.36 -7.90
CA LYS A 230 2.12 15.71 -6.98
C LYS A 230 1.96 15.06 -5.60
N LYS A 231 0.73 14.96 -5.07
CA LYS A 231 0.42 14.27 -3.81
C LYS A 231 0.65 12.77 -3.92
N LEU A 232 0.24 12.15 -5.03
CA LEU A 232 0.44 10.72 -5.30
C LEU A 232 1.94 10.42 -5.45
N ILE A 233 2.67 11.22 -6.22
CA ILE A 233 4.13 11.12 -6.36
C ILE A 233 4.81 11.36 -5.01
N PHE A 234 4.33 12.32 -4.21
CA PHE A 234 4.83 12.55 -2.87
C PHE A 234 4.58 11.33 -1.97
N GLN A 235 3.41 10.69 -2.08
CA GLN A 235 3.05 9.47 -1.35
C GLN A 235 3.90 8.26 -1.78
N ASP A 236 4.15 8.08 -3.08
CA ASP A 236 5.09 7.07 -3.59
C ASP A 236 6.55 7.35 -3.16
N GLN A 237 6.87 8.61 -2.86
CA GLN A 237 8.15 9.03 -2.28
C GLN A 237 8.16 8.98 -0.74
N LEU A 238 7.02 8.75 -0.06
CA LEU A 238 6.96 8.52 1.39
C LEU A 238 7.53 7.13 1.71
N GLY A 239 8.86 7.07 1.78
CA GLY A 239 9.64 5.84 1.93
C GLY A 239 10.98 5.96 1.20
N ILE A 240 11.01 6.77 0.14
CA ILE A 240 12.21 7.24 -0.58
C ILE A 240 12.51 8.67 -0.14
N LYS A 241 12.67 8.90 1.17
CA LYS A 241 13.43 10.08 1.60
C LYS A 241 14.90 9.72 1.39
N PRO A 242 15.77 10.64 0.92
CA PRO A 242 17.19 10.50 1.20
C PRO A 242 17.26 10.31 2.71
N THR A 243 17.67 9.13 3.16
CA THR A 243 17.69 8.82 4.57
C THR A 243 18.60 9.84 5.25
N ARG A 244 18.02 10.87 5.85
CA ARG A 244 18.66 11.63 6.94
C ARG A 244 19.00 10.71 8.13
N TYR A 245 18.56 9.45 8.07
CA TYR A 245 18.91 8.35 8.97
C TYR A 245 20.10 7.49 8.51
N CYS A 246 20.77 7.77 7.37
CA CYS A 246 22.13 7.27 7.20
C CYS A 246 23.02 8.16 8.07
N THR A 247 23.29 7.75 9.30
CA THR A 247 24.38 8.28 10.14
C THR A 247 25.76 7.93 9.58
N CYS A 248 25.79 7.26 8.43
CA CYS A 248 26.94 6.99 7.61
C CYS A 248 27.64 8.31 7.30
N SER A 249 28.82 8.52 7.86
CA SER A 249 29.74 9.55 7.42
C SER A 249 29.92 9.45 5.90
N GLU A 250 30.30 10.54 5.22
CA GLU A 250 30.61 10.49 3.78
C GLU A 250 31.65 9.40 3.45
N LYS A 251 32.48 9.06 4.45
CA LYS A 251 33.44 7.95 4.43
C LYS A 251 32.79 6.56 4.44
N GLU A 252 31.66 6.37 5.11
CA GLU A 252 30.87 5.12 5.13
C GLU A 252 29.99 4.96 3.88
N MET A 253 29.44 6.06 3.33
CA MET A 253 28.78 6.01 2.02
C MET A 253 29.76 5.64 0.90
N ARG A 254 31.02 6.12 0.96
CA ARG A 254 32.10 5.70 0.04
C ARG A 254 32.49 4.22 0.19
N LYS A 255 32.23 3.59 1.33
CA LYS A 255 32.45 2.15 1.56
C LYS A 255 31.28 1.28 1.09
N CYS A 256 30.10 1.86 0.86
CA CYS A 256 28.95 1.11 0.38
C CYS A 256 29.23 0.62 -1.06
N VAL A 257 29.31 -0.70 -1.22
CA VAL A 257 29.62 -1.36 -2.51
C VAL A 257 28.64 -0.94 -3.61
N PHE A 258 27.36 -0.77 -3.27
CA PHE A 258 26.33 -0.31 -4.18
C PHE A 258 26.57 1.13 -4.67
N ILE A 259 26.78 2.07 -3.74
CA ILE A 259 27.00 3.50 -4.08
C ILE A 259 28.29 3.67 -4.87
N ARG A 260 29.34 2.93 -4.50
CA ARG A 260 30.60 2.89 -5.24
C ARG A 260 30.40 2.37 -6.66
N HIS A 261 29.70 1.24 -6.82
CA HIS A 261 29.42 0.67 -8.14
C HIS A 261 28.61 1.61 -9.02
N VAL A 262 27.53 2.20 -8.50
CA VAL A 262 26.73 3.18 -9.24
C VAL A 262 27.60 4.36 -9.65
N ARG A 263 28.38 4.93 -8.73
CA ARG A 263 29.25 6.08 -9.04
C ARG A 263 30.34 5.77 -10.07
N GLU A 264 31.04 4.64 -9.92
CA GLU A 264 32.12 4.23 -10.82
C GLU A 264 31.61 3.81 -12.21
N SER A 265 30.39 3.28 -12.28
CA SER A 265 29.79 2.84 -13.55
C SER A 265 28.91 3.90 -14.23
N THR A 266 28.66 5.02 -13.56
CA THR A 266 27.89 6.12 -14.14
C THR A 266 28.79 6.90 -15.11
N ARG A 267 28.43 6.91 -16.39
CA ARG A 267 29.05 7.77 -17.41
C ARG A 267 28.00 8.53 -18.19
N VAL A 268 28.36 9.74 -18.62
CA VAL A 268 27.56 10.50 -19.58
C VAL A 268 28.08 10.15 -20.97
N VAL A 269 27.20 9.64 -21.82
CA VAL A 269 27.49 9.32 -23.23
C VAL A 269 27.38 10.60 -24.06
N ASP A 270 28.03 10.66 -25.22
CA ASP A 270 28.15 11.86 -26.07
C ASP A 270 26.83 12.54 -26.46
N ASP A 271 25.71 11.81 -26.39
CA ASP A 271 24.36 12.35 -26.63
C ASP A 271 23.64 12.85 -25.36
N GLY A 272 24.37 13.01 -24.26
CA GLY A 272 23.86 13.49 -22.98
C GLY A 272 23.13 12.44 -22.15
N ARG A 273 23.08 11.17 -22.58
CA ARG A 273 22.50 10.08 -21.79
C ARG A 273 23.40 9.69 -20.62
N ILE A 274 22.78 9.40 -19.49
CA ILE A 274 23.48 8.81 -18.34
C ILE A 274 23.37 7.30 -18.44
N GLU A 275 24.48 6.63 -18.68
CA GLU A 275 24.60 5.19 -18.60
C GLU A 275 25.09 4.80 -17.19
N VAL A 276 24.46 3.81 -16.57
CA VAL A 276 24.85 3.26 -15.27
C VAL A 276 24.81 1.74 -15.37
N ARG A 277 25.84 1.04 -14.91
CA ARG A 277 25.81 -0.43 -14.89
C ARG A 277 24.91 -0.92 -13.76
N MET A 278 24.22 -2.03 -14.02
CA MET A 278 23.35 -2.65 -13.04
C MET A 278 24.18 -3.18 -11.86
N PRO A 279 23.89 -2.75 -10.62
CA PRO A 279 24.66 -3.15 -9.45
C PRO A 279 24.29 -4.58 -9.03
N TRP A 280 25.11 -5.53 -9.44
CA TRP A 280 25.00 -6.93 -9.00
C TRP A 280 25.57 -7.11 -7.59
N LYS A 281 25.03 -8.09 -6.85
CA LYS A 281 25.61 -8.50 -5.57
C LYS A 281 27.00 -9.13 -5.80
N PRO A 282 27.98 -8.89 -4.93
CA PRO A 282 29.26 -9.61 -4.97
C PRO A 282 29.03 -11.12 -4.98
N GLY A 283 29.71 -11.86 -5.87
CA GLY A 283 29.55 -13.31 -6.00
C GLY A 283 28.37 -13.76 -6.87
N HIS A 284 27.70 -12.84 -7.59
CA HIS A 284 26.71 -13.23 -8.59
C HIS A 284 27.39 -14.05 -9.71
N PRO A 285 26.81 -15.20 -10.13
CA PRO A 285 27.38 -16.01 -11.21
C PRO A 285 27.42 -15.22 -12.52
N ASN A 286 28.41 -15.47 -13.38
CA ASN A 286 28.43 -14.81 -14.68
C ASN A 286 27.15 -15.20 -15.47
N LEU A 287 26.44 -14.20 -16.02
CA LEU A 287 25.25 -14.48 -16.81
C LEU A 287 25.71 -14.91 -18.20
N PRO A 288 25.40 -16.15 -18.63
CA PRO A 288 25.75 -16.57 -19.98
C PRO A 288 24.99 -15.72 -21.00
N ASN A 289 25.60 -15.53 -22.17
CA ASN A 289 24.96 -14.84 -23.28
C ASN A 289 23.62 -15.53 -23.62
N ASN A 290 22.51 -14.83 -23.38
CA ASN A 290 21.16 -15.35 -23.58
C ASN A 290 20.53 -14.90 -24.90
N ARG A 291 21.31 -14.33 -25.83
CA ARG A 291 20.82 -13.79 -27.12
C ARG A 291 20.07 -14.83 -27.94
N SER A 292 20.60 -16.05 -28.05
CA SER A 292 19.94 -17.14 -28.79
C SER A 292 18.55 -17.44 -28.24
N VAL A 293 18.42 -17.55 -26.91
CA VAL A 293 17.14 -17.80 -26.22
C VAL A 293 16.19 -16.61 -26.37
N ALA A 294 16.69 -15.39 -26.23
CA ALA A 294 15.89 -14.17 -26.40
C ALA A 294 15.37 -14.03 -27.83
N PHE A 295 16.21 -14.35 -28.82
CA PHE A 295 15.85 -14.36 -30.24
C PHE A 295 14.77 -15.39 -30.55
N GLU A 296 14.92 -16.64 -30.08
CA GLU A 296 13.89 -17.68 -30.25
C GLU A 296 12.55 -17.29 -29.61
N ARG A 297 12.59 -16.65 -28.42
CA ARG A 297 11.38 -16.13 -27.77
C ARG A 297 10.72 -15.03 -28.59
N MET A 298 11.51 -14.12 -29.18
CA MET A 298 11.01 -13.08 -30.07
C MET A 298 10.34 -13.68 -31.30
N MET A 299 10.99 -14.63 -31.98
CA MET A 299 10.44 -15.32 -33.16
C MET A 299 9.14 -16.07 -32.82
N SER A 300 9.09 -16.73 -31.67
CA SER A 300 7.88 -17.40 -31.18
C SER A 300 6.73 -16.41 -30.94
N LYS A 301 7.03 -15.25 -30.34
CA LYS A 301 6.03 -14.18 -30.14
C LYS A 301 5.53 -13.59 -31.44
N GLU A 302 6.40 -13.41 -32.43
CA GLU A 302 6.01 -12.97 -33.77
C GLU A 302 5.05 -13.96 -34.42
N ARG A 303 5.37 -15.27 -34.41
CA ARG A 303 4.47 -16.33 -34.88
C ARG A 303 3.12 -16.31 -34.15
N GLN A 304 3.13 -16.08 -32.83
CA GLN A 304 1.91 -15.95 -32.03
C GLN A 304 1.07 -14.72 -32.43
N LEU A 305 1.70 -13.59 -32.72
CA LEU A 305 1.03 -12.37 -33.17
C LEU A 305 0.42 -12.53 -34.56
N VAL A 306 1.13 -13.20 -35.47
CA VAL A 306 0.61 -13.58 -36.80
C VAL A 306 -0.61 -14.48 -36.66
N LYS A 307 -0.52 -15.55 -35.87
CA LYS A 307 -1.63 -16.49 -35.64
C LYS A 307 -2.88 -15.79 -35.07
N LYS A 308 -2.68 -14.74 -34.26
CA LYS A 308 -3.76 -13.95 -33.66
C LYS A 308 -4.25 -12.78 -34.51
N GLY A 309 -3.67 -12.57 -35.71
CA GLY A 309 -4.00 -11.43 -36.57
C GLY A 309 -3.66 -10.06 -35.96
N LYS A 310 -2.73 -9.99 -35.00
CA LYS A 310 -2.39 -8.76 -34.24
C LYS A 310 -1.06 -8.12 -34.65
N LEU A 311 -0.40 -8.65 -35.68
CA LEU A 311 0.93 -8.19 -36.08
C LEU A 311 0.93 -6.72 -36.55
N GLU A 312 -0.08 -6.30 -37.30
CA GLU A 312 -0.18 -4.93 -37.81
C GLU A 312 -0.40 -3.91 -36.70
N ALA A 313 -1.29 -4.20 -35.76
CA ALA A 313 -1.54 -3.36 -34.60
C ALA A 313 -0.29 -3.21 -33.73
N PHE A 314 0.47 -4.30 -33.53
CA PHE A 314 1.73 -4.27 -32.81
C PHE A 314 2.77 -3.40 -33.53
N ASN A 315 2.93 -3.56 -34.85
CA ASN A 315 3.85 -2.75 -35.65
C ASN A 315 3.49 -1.26 -35.63
N LYS A 316 2.20 -0.92 -35.61
CA LYS A 316 1.72 0.46 -35.48
C LYS A 316 2.13 1.07 -34.14
N GLU A 317 1.97 0.32 -33.05
CA GLU A 317 2.37 0.80 -31.72
C GLU A 317 3.88 0.98 -31.61
N VAL A 318 4.67 0.04 -32.13
CA VAL A 318 6.13 0.17 -32.15
C VAL A 318 6.55 1.42 -32.92
N LYS A 319 5.96 1.70 -34.11
CA LYS A 319 6.24 2.94 -34.85
C LYS A 319 5.87 4.19 -34.05
N ALA A 320 4.71 4.21 -33.40
CA ALA A 320 4.28 5.35 -32.58
C ALA A 320 5.26 5.62 -31.43
N LEU A 321 5.84 4.57 -30.84
CA LEU A 321 6.85 4.74 -29.80
C LEU A 321 8.18 5.27 -30.35
N VAL A 322 8.54 4.94 -31.60
CA VAL A 322 9.72 5.47 -32.29
C VAL A 322 9.54 6.94 -32.63
N GLU A 323 8.36 7.31 -33.14
CA GLU A 323 7.99 8.70 -33.46
C GLU A 323 7.99 9.60 -32.21
N ARG A 324 7.57 9.07 -31.06
CA ARG A 324 7.64 9.77 -29.77
C ARG A 324 9.07 9.83 -29.19
N GLU A 325 10.06 9.33 -29.92
CA GLU A 325 11.45 9.15 -29.48
C GLU A 325 11.55 8.36 -28.17
N VAL A 326 10.53 7.56 -27.85
CA VAL A 326 10.54 6.68 -26.68
C VAL A 326 11.36 5.45 -27.00
N VAL A 327 11.58 5.08 -28.26
CA VAL A 327 12.40 3.91 -28.59
C VAL A 327 13.27 4.20 -29.81
N ILE A 328 14.56 3.87 -29.74
CA ILE A 328 15.52 4.11 -30.84
C ILE A 328 15.92 2.82 -31.55
N LYS A 329 16.03 2.87 -32.87
CA LYS A 329 16.50 1.72 -33.66
C LYS A 329 18.00 1.60 -33.44
N LEU A 330 18.45 0.45 -32.96
CA LEU A 330 19.89 0.20 -32.76
C LEU A 330 20.63 0.21 -34.10
N LYS A 331 21.86 0.76 -34.09
CA LYS A 331 22.78 0.64 -35.24
C LYS A 331 23.27 -0.80 -35.36
N GLN A 332 23.69 -1.21 -36.55
CA GLN A 332 24.11 -2.59 -36.80
C GLN A 332 25.31 -2.98 -35.91
N GLU A 333 26.20 -2.02 -35.59
CA GLU A 333 27.34 -2.21 -34.69
C GLU A 333 26.92 -2.43 -33.22
N GLU A 334 25.74 -1.96 -32.81
CA GLU A 334 25.22 -2.11 -31.43
C GLU A 334 24.45 -3.44 -31.23
N VAL A 335 24.19 -4.18 -32.32
CA VAL A 335 23.39 -5.42 -32.32
C VAL A 335 24.25 -6.67 -32.08
N ASP A 336 25.56 -6.58 -32.31
CA ASP A 336 26.56 -7.60 -31.95
C ASP A 336 27.73 -6.93 -31.21
N PRO A 337 27.70 -6.85 -29.87
CA PRO A 337 28.93 -6.58 -29.13
C PRO A 337 29.81 -7.83 -29.23
N GLU A 338 31.01 -7.70 -29.80
CA GLU A 338 31.99 -8.78 -29.89
C GLU A 338 32.49 -9.28 -28.51
N GLU A 339 32.08 -8.66 -27.39
CA GLU A 339 32.45 -9.10 -26.05
C GLU A 339 31.26 -9.12 -25.07
N PRO A 340 31.16 -10.14 -24.20
CA PRO A 340 30.25 -10.11 -23.05
C PRO A 340 30.74 -9.08 -22.02
N ALA A 341 29.81 -8.27 -21.51
CA ALA A 341 30.04 -7.24 -20.50
C ALA A 341 30.38 -7.79 -19.11
#